data_AF-A0A1Y2N7D6-F1
#
_entry.id   AF-A0A1Y2N7D6-F1
#
_cell.length_a   1.000
_cell.length_b   1.000
_cell.length_c   1.000
_cell.angle_alpha   90.00
_cell.angle_beta   90.00
_cell.angle_gamma   90.00
#
_symmetry.space_group_name_H-M   'P 1'
#
loop_
_entity.id
_entity.type
_entity.pdbx_description
1 polymer ?
#
loop_
_entity_poly.entity_id
_entity_poly.type
_entity_poly.pdbx_seq_one_letter_code
_entity_poly.pdbx_strand_id
1 'polypeptide(L)'
;MRIGEGPVKVNAVPRPPGFAHALVHADDTAELVRRVAPVAAAADRDTGAQIALAVSPDAEQALRAELADCAGGIGRLTTLTRSARESGQTVAAWRARELRALTSSGRPVFVVAQHDPDLDGIDGGFWIELEAALNISLDGLAVTQLCVYPRIPLHGAIGDAAVANHPLQLRAEQLTGNPAFRSPAEVLSALPFAPPHLLGPPDVQLQYNTFELSRVRDAVEEAARACRFDPVRGEDMVQAVNEVATNAVEHGSPEAALSVWSRPGELVCEVHDTGSIPLALIGLAPPHPSRPRGRGTWIARQLCDSLHVWRAHDGTRVRLLVRA
;
A
#
# COMPACT_ATOMS: atom_id res chain seq x y z
N MET A 1 7.81 20.19 -59.29
CA MET A 1 8.99 20.11 -58.40
C MET A 1 8.42 19.97 -56.98
N ARG A 2 8.10 18.77 -56.46
CA ARG A 2 8.94 17.93 -55.55
C ARG A 2 9.82 18.81 -54.65
N ILE A 3 9.82 18.69 -53.31
CA ILE A 3 10.19 17.54 -52.44
C ILE A 3 9.68 17.87 -51.01
N GLY A 4 9.07 16.95 -50.22
CA GLY A 4 9.74 16.05 -49.24
C GLY A 4 10.08 16.82 -47.94
N GLU A 5 9.75 16.44 -46.70
CA GLU A 5 9.71 15.15 -45.97
C GLU A 5 8.77 15.35 -44.76
N GLY A 6 7.79 14.47 -44.46
CA GLY A 6 7.96 13.30 -43.60
C GLY A 6 7.60 13.62 -42.12
N PRO A 7 6.59 12.99 -41.50
CA PRO A 7 6.27 13.24 -40.10
C PRO A 7 7.40 12.68 -39.23
N VAL A 8 7.95 13.50 -38.32
CA VAL A 8 8.84 12.99 -37.27
C VAL A 8 7.99 12.14 -36.33
N LYS A 9 7.89 10.84 -36.66
CA LYS A 9 7.59 9.80 -35.69
C LYS A 9 8.76 9.79 -34.72
N VAL A 10 8.63 10.52 -33.62
CA VAL A 10 9.42 10.20 -32.44
C VAL A 10 8.93 8.82 -32.02
N ASN A 11 9.79 7.84 -32.21
CA ASN A 11 9.59 6.49 -31.67
C ASN A 11 9.45 6.62 -30.15
N ALA A 12 8.21 6.82 -29.69
CA ALA A 12 7.86 6.51 -28.33
C ALA A 12 8.06 5.00 -28.21
N VAL A 13 9.17 4.60 -27.60
CA VAL A 13 9.24 3.28 -26.98
C VAL A 13 7.94 3.14 -26.19
N PRO A 14 7.11 2.11 -26.43
CA PRO A 14 5.93 1.89 -25.61
C PRO A 14 6.43 1.83 -24.17
N ARG A 15 6.08 2.85 -23.35
CA ARG A 15 6.24 2.69 -21.91
C ARG A 15 5.40 1.45 -21.58
N PRO A 16 5.95 0.44 -20.88
CA PRO A 16 5.10 -0.61 -20.35
C PRO A 16 3.96 0.09 -19.60
N PRO A 17 2.70 -0.36 -19.77
CA PRO A 17 1.58 0.33 -19.16
C PRO A 17 1.86 0.44 -17.66
N GLY A 18 1.68 1.66 -17.13
CA GLY A 18 1.76 1.88 -15.69
C GLY A 18 0.68 1.10 -14.96
N PHE A 19 0.64 1.26 -13.64
CA PHE A 19 -0.33 0.57 -12.81
C PHE A 19 -1.77 0.84 -13.26
N ALA A 20 -2.53 -0.24 -13.48
CA ALA A 20 -3.94 -0.19 -13.79
C ALA A 20 -4.74 -0.79 -12.63
N HIS A 21 -5.60 0.02 -12.02
CA HIS A 21 -6.41 -0.38 -10.87
C HIS A 21 -7.89 -0.44 -11.26
N ALA A 22 -8.46 -1.65 -11.22
CA ALA A 22 -9.77 -1.94 -11.78
C ALA A 22 -10.69 -2.61 -10.76
N LEU A 23 -11.97 -2.21 -10.78
CA LEU A 23 -13.01 -2.82 -9.97
C LEU A 23 -13.88 -3.77 -10.80
N VAL A 24 -14.23 -4.92 -10.22
CA VAL A 24 -15.28 -5.81 -10.69
C VAL A 24 -16.17 -6.22 -9.53
N HIS A 25 -17.46 -6.41 -9.80
CA HIS A 25 -18.39 -6.90 -8.80
C HIS A 25 -18.71 -8.39 -8.98
N ALA A 26 -18.63 -9.18 -7.93
CA ALA A 26 -19.10 -10.56 -7.96
C ALA A 26 -19.61 -10.96 -6.56
N ASP A 27 -20.82 -11.50 -6.49
CA ASP A 27 -21.45 -11.86 -5.21
C ASP A 27 -21.05 -13.25 -4.72
N ASP A 28 -20.54 -14.10 -5.61
CA ASP A 28 -20.10 -15.46 -5.31
C ASP A 28 -18.88 -15.88 -6.16
N THR A 29 -18.29 -17.02 -5.80
CA THR A 29 -17.11 -17.58 -6.49
C THR A 29 -17.37 -17.91 -7.95
N ALA A 30 -18.57 -18.38 -8.31
CA ALA A 30 -18.88 -18.74 -9.68
C ALA A 30 -18.97 -17.51 -10.58
N GLU A 31 -19.60 -16.44 -10.10
CA GLU A 31 -19.62 -15.16 -10.80
C GLU A 31 -18.22 -14.54 -10.89
N LEU A 32 -17.43 -14.62 -9.82
CA LEU A 32 -16.05 -14.14 -9.80
C LEU A 32 -15.25 -14.80 -10.92
N VAL A 33 -15.24 -16.13 -10.99
CA VAL A 33 -14.51 -16.88 -12.02
C VAL A 33 -15.00 -16.52 -13.41
N ARG A 34 -16.33 -16.55 -13.63
CA ARG A 34 -16.94 -16.22 -14.92
C ARG A 34 -16.57 -14.83 -15.42
N ARG A 35 -16.46 -13.84 -14.53
CA ARG A 35 -16.11 -12.46 -14.90
C ARG A 35 -14.61 -12.23 -15.06
N VAL A 36 -13.79 -12.88 -14.23
CA VAL A 36 -12.36 -12.60 -14.13
C VAL A 36 -11.53 -13.47 -15.06
N ALA A 37 -11.84 -14.76 -15.19
CA ALA A 37 -11.01 -15.71 -15.91
C ALA A 37 -10.81 -15.34 -17.40
N PRO A 38 -11.83 -14.89 -18.17
CA PRO A 38 -11.63 -14.50 -19.57
C PRO A 38 -10.60 -13.37 -19.73
N VAL A 39 -10.63 -12.39 -18.82
CA VAL A 39 -9.74 -11.22 -18.85
C VAL A 39 -8.33 -11.58 -18.39
N ALA A 40 -8.21 -12.41 -17.35
CA ALA A 40 -6.91 -12.92 -16.89
C ALA A 40 -6.23 -13.78 -17.97
N ALA A 41 -6.98 -14.66 -18.63
CA ALA A 41 -6.49 -15.46 -19.74
C ALA A 41 -6.10 -14.59 -20.95
N ALA A 42 -6.85 -13.53 -21.24
CA ALA A 42 -6.47 -12.55 -22.28
C ALA A 42 -5.19 -11.81 -21.92
N ALA A 43 -5.03 -11.36 -20.68
CA ALA A 43 -3.80 -10.72 -20.22
C ALA A 43 -2.57 -11.64 -20.38
N ASP A 44 -2.70 -12.92 -20.03
CA ASP A 44 -1.67 -13.92 -20.27
C ASP A 44 -1.36 -14.08 -21.77
N ARG A 45 -2.36 -14.38 -22.60
CA ARG A 45 -2.15 -14.63 -24.04
C ARG A 45 -1.62 -13.41 -24.80
N ASP A 46 -2.14 -12.23 -24.50
CA ASP A 46 -1.91 -11.03 -25.32
C ASP A 46 -0.65 -10.27 -24.87
N THR A 47 -0.26 -10.41 -23.59
CA THR A 47 0.87 -9.64 -23.02
C THR A 47 1.92 -10.51 -22.33
N GLY A 48 1.68 -11.82 -22.19
CA GLY A 48 2.53 -12.73 -21.43
C GLY A 48 2.46 -12.50 -19.92
N ALA A 49 1.37 -11.91 -19.42
CA ALA A 49 1.22 -11.54 -18.02
C ALA A 49 1.27 -12.78 -17.11
N GLN A 50 2.02 -12.66 -16.01
CA GLN A 50 1.91 -13.63 -14.92
C GLN A 50 0.63 -13.36 -14.14
N ILE A 51 -0.09 -14.40 -13.74
CA ILE A 51 -1.32 -14.24 -12.96
C ILE A 51 -0.96 -14.39 -11.47
N ALA A 52 -1.36 -13.43 -10.65
CA ALA A 52 -1.10 -13.44 -9.22
C ALA A 52 -2.43 -13.32 -8.45
N LEU A 53 -2.68 -14.25 -7.52
CA LEU A 53 -3.95 -14.38 -6.83
C LEU A 53 -3.85 -13.96 -5.36
N ALA A 54 -4.73 -13.05 -4.94
CA ALA A 54 -5.00 -12.67 -3.55
C ALA A 54 -6.50 -12.84 -3.28
N VAL A 55 -6.97 -14.09 -3.31
CA VAL A 55 -8.40 -14.44 -3.23
C VAL A 55 -8.64 -15.52 -2.16
N SER A 56 -9.90 -15.79 -1.83
CA SER A 56 -10.28 -16.89 -0.94
C SER A 56 -9.80 -18.26 -1.46
N PRO A 57 -9.58 -19.27 -0.60
CA PRO A 57 -9.14 -20.60 -1.04
C PRO A 57 -10.02 -21.23 -2.13
N ASP A 58 -11.34 -21.09 -2.01
CA ASP A 58 -12.31 -21.64 -2.96
C ASP A 58 -12.22 -20.92 -4.31
N ALA A 59 -12.13 -19.59 -4.31
CA ALA A 59 -11.95 -18.81 -5.53
C ALA A 59 -10.59 -19.09 -6.19
N GLU A 60 -9.54 -19.31 -5.40
CA GLU A 60 -8.23 -19.67 -5.94
C GLU A 60 -8.28 -21.03 -6.63
N GLN A 61 -8.89 -22.03 -6.00
CA GLN A 61 -9.02 -23.36 -6.60
C GLN A 61 -9.79 -23.30 -7.92
N ALA A 62 -10.90 -22.56 -7.95
CA ALA A 62 -11.73 -22.43 -9.13
C ALA A 62 -11.03 -21.65 -10.26
N LEU A 63 -10.35 -20.54 -9.94
CA LEU A 63 -9.56 -19.78 -10.92
C LEU A 63 -8.41 -20.60 -11.49
N ARG A 64 -7.71 -21.40 -10.66
CA ARG A 64 -6.63 -22.28 -11.13
C ARG A 64 -7.13 -23.35 -12.09
N ALA A 65 -8.32 -23.90 -11.84
CA ALA A 65 -8.92 -24.87 -12.75
C ALA A 65 -9.29 -24.23 -14.09
N GLU A 66 -9.91 -23.04 -14.08
CA GLU A 66 -10.32 -22.34 -15.29
C GLU A 66 -9.14 -21.79 -16.11
N LEU A 67 -8.04 -21.42 -15.43
CA LEU A 67 -6.85 -20.81 -16.04
C LEU A 67 -5.71 -21.83 -16.23
N ALA A 68 -6.00 -23.14 -16.22
CA ALA A 68 -4.99 -24.19 -16.28
C ALA A 68 -4.12 -24.14 -17.55
N ASP A 69 -4.67 -23.63 -18.65
CA ASP A 69 -3.98 -23.50 -19.94
C ASP A 69 -3.13 -22.22 -20.07
N CYS A 70 -3.12 -21.35 -19.05
CA CYS A 70 -2.31 -20.14 -19.08
C CYS A 70 -0.81 -20.45 -18.99
N ALA A 71 -0.03 -19.98 -19.97
CA ALA A 71 1.42 -20.13 -19.99
C ALA A 71 2.12 -19.21 -18.96
N GLY A 72 1.39 -18.21 -18.50
CA GLY A 72 1.78 -17.15 -17.56
C GLY A 72 2.42 -17.62 -16.27
N GLY A 73 1.98 -18.80 -15.79
CA GLY A 73 2.13 -19.21 -14.42
C GLY A 73 1.13 -18.49 -13.51
N ILE A 74 0.59 -19.22 -12.54
CA ILE A 74 -0.36 -18.71 -11.55
C ILE A 74 0.27 -18.76 -10.17
N GLY A 75 0.68 -17.59 -9.67
CA GLY A 75 1.23 -17.40 -8.33
C GLY A 75 0.16 -17.03 -7.30
N ARG A 76 0.46 -17.27 -6.03
CA ARG A 76 -0.31 -16.74 -4.90
C ARG A 76 0.46 -15.56 -4.31
N LEU A 77 -0.23 -14.45 -4.10
CA LEU A 77 0.29 -13.32 -3.34
C LEU A 77 0.17 -13.59 -1.84
N THR A 78 1.03 -12.95 -1.03
CA THR A 78 0.98 -13.04 0.43
C THR A 78 -0.47 -12.92 0.94
N THR A 79 -0.96 -13.83 1.78
CA THR A 79 -2.34 -13.75 2.27
C THR A 79 -2.48 -12.62 3.29
N LEU A 80 -3.56 -11.83 3.20
CA LEU A 80 -3.87 -10.84 4.23
C LEU A 80 -4.33 -11.56 5.49
N THR A 81 -3.76 -11.20 6.63
CA THR A 81 -4.13 -11.75 7.94
C THR A 81 -4.98 -10.75 8.70
N ARG A 82 -5.61 -11.16 9.80
CA ARG A 82 -6.31 -10.22 10.68
C ARG A 82 -5.39 -9.11 11.22
N SER A 83 -4.09 -9.39 11.42
CA SER A 83 -3.11 -8.37 11.80
C SER A 83 -2.84 -7.34 10.71
N ALA A 84 -3.15 -7.65 9.43
CA ALA A 84 -3.06 -6.70 8.33
C ALA A 84 -4.04 -5.51 8.49
N ARG A 85 -5.15 -5.68 9.22
CA ARG A 85 -6.13 -4.62 9.50
C ARG A 85 -5.54 -3.42 10.25
N GLU A 86 -4.38 -3.57 10.88
CA GLU A 86 -3.73 -2.50 11.63
C GLU A 86 -3.34 -1.31 10.73
N SER A 87 -3.11 -1.54 9.42
CA SER A 87 -2.75 -0.49 8.47
C SER A 87 -2.87 -0.95 7.01
N GLY A 88 -3.81 -0.35 6.26
CA GLY A 88 -3.90 -0.51 4.81
C GLY A 88 -2.64 -0.01 4.09
N GLN A 89 -1.97 1.02 4.62
CA GLN A 89 -0.70 1.54 4.08
C GLN A 89 0.42 0.50 4.15
N THR A 90 0.48 -0.24 5.26
CA THR A 90 1.49 -1.29 5.45
C THR A 90 1.27 -2.42 4.45
N VAL A 91 0.01 -2.85 4.28
CA VAL A 91 -0.35 -3.86 3.28
C VAL A 91 -0.01 -3.39 1.87
N ALA A 92 -0.32 -2.14 1.52
CA ALA A 92 0.03 -1.57 0.21
C ALA A 92 1.56 -1.57 0.00
N ALA A 93 2.34 -1.21 1.02
CA ALA A 93 3.80 -1.25 0.95
C ALA A 93 4.34 -2.67 0.74
N TRP A 94 3.78 -3.67 1.43
CA TRP A 94 4.13 -5.09 1.24
C TRP A 94 3.78 -5.57 -0.17
N ARG A 95 2.57 -5.26 -0.65
CA ARG A 95 2.11 -5.56 -2.02
C ARG A 95 3.07 -4.99 -3.06
N ALA A 96 3.48 -3.74 -2.87
CA ALA A 96 4.42 -3.09 -3.78
C ALA A 96 5.80 -3.76 -3.80
N ARG A 97 6.30 -4.28 -2.67
CA ARG A 97 7.56 -5.06 -2.67
C ARG A 97 7.41 -6.34 -3.46
N GLU A 98 6.36 -7.10 -3.17
CA GLU A 98 6.11 -8.41 -3.80
C GLU A 98 5.91 -8.25 -5.31
N LEU A 99 5.12 -7.27 -5.75
CA LEU A 99 4.86 -7.01 -7.16
C LEU A 99 6.06 -6.41 -7.90
N ARG A 100 6.92 -5.63 -7.23
CA ARG A 100 8.21 -5.21 -7.80
C ARG A 100 9.13 -6.40 -8.07
N ALA A 101 9.17 -7.37 -7.17
CA ALA A 101 9.95 -8.58 -7.38
C ALA A 101 9.41 -9.39 -8.56
N LEU A 102 8.10 -9.57 -8.69
CA LEU A 102 7.49 -10.30 -9.80
C LEU A 102 7.71 -9.60 -11.16
N THR A 103 7.56 -8.28 -11.20
CA THR A 103 7.76 -7.47 -12.42
C THR A 103 9.23 -7.30 -12.82
N SER A 104 10.19 -7.63 -11.94
CA SER A 104 11.63 -7.55 -12.24
C SER A 104 12.07 -8.43 -13.41
N SER A 105 11.29 -9.48 -13.71
CA SER A 105 11.46 -10.35 -14.87
C SER A 105 11.16 -9.68 -16.22
N GLY A 106 10.65 -8.44 -16.21
CA GLY A 106 10.21 -7.71 -17.40
C GLY A 106 8.82 -8.11 -17.92
N ARG A 107 8.17 -9.08 -17.29
CA ARG A 107 6.80 -9.51 -17.62
C ARG A 107 5.78 -8.71 -16.79
N PRO A 108 4.65 -8.29 -17.39
CA PRO A 108 3.57 -7.69 -16.62
C PRO A 108 2.94 -8.70 -15.66
N VAL A 109 2.25 -8.20 -14.64
CA VAL A 109 1.52 -9.02 -13.67
C VAL A 109 0.04 -8.64 -13.68
N PHE A 110 -0.84 -9.63 -13.84
CA PHE A 110 -2.28 -9.48 -13.68
C PHE A 110 -2.68 -10.01 -12.30
N VAL A 111 -3.06 -9.11 -11.39
CA VAL A 111 -3.46 -9.43 -10.03
C VAL A 111 -4.98 -9.57 -9.98
N VAL A 112 -5.45 -10.67 -9.39
CA VAL A 112 -6.85 -10.80 -8.94
C VAL A 112 -6.85 -10.69 -7.43
N ALA A 113 -7.44 -9.63 -6.90
CA ALA A 113 -7.57 -9.40 -5.46
C ALA A 113 -9.05 -9.48 -5.07
N GLN A 114 -9.41 -10.33 -4.11
CA GLN A 114 -10.77 -10.44 -3.61
C GLN A 114 -10.89 -9.67 -2.31
N HIS A 115 -11.97 -8.89 -2.18
CA HIS A 115 -12.41 -8.33 -0.92
C HIS A 115 -12.60 -9.44 0.13
N ASP A 116 -12.04 -9.22 1.30
CA ASP A 116 -12.17 -10.10 2.46
C ASP A 116 -13.06 -9.39 3.52
N PRO A 117 -14.31 -9.85 3.74
CA PRO A 117 -15.24 -9.21 4.67
C PRO A 117 -14.78 -9.31 6.11
N ASP A 118 -13.85 -10.24 6.42
CA ASP A 118 -13.24 -10.23 7.73
C ASP A 118 -12.57 -8.86 7.93
N LEU A 119 -11.82 -8.34 6.96
CA LEU A 119 -11.01 -7.12 7.11
C LEU A 119 -11.80 -5.80 7.21
N ASP A 120 -13.13 -5.81 7.12
CA ASP A 120 -13.97 -4.60 7.13
C ASP A 120 -13.81 -3.75 8.39
N GLY A 121 -13.62 -4.38 9.54
CA GLY A 121 -13.61 -3.65 10.81
C GLY A 121 -14.99 -3.04 11.12
N ILE A 122 -15.00 -1.91 11.85
CA ILE A 122 -16.25 -1.27 12.30
C ILE A 122 -16.81 -0.34 11.22
N ASP A 123 -15.94 0.36 10.50
CA ASP A 123 -16.27 1.46 9.58
C ASP A 123 -15.85 1.21 8.13
N GLY A 124 -15.18 0.09 7.83
CA GLY A 124 -14.62 -0.17 6.51
C GLY A 124 -13.33 0.57 6.21
N GLY A 125 -12.80 1.37 7.15
CA GLY A 125 -11.70 2.31 6.93
C GLY A 125 -10.42 1.65 6.41
N PHE A 126 -10.18 0.38 6.78
CA PHE A 126 -9.06 -0.41 6.26
C PHE A 126 -9.06 -0.51 4.72
N TRP A 127 -10.20 -0.85 4.12
CA TRP A 127 -10.30 -0.98 2.66
C TRP A 127 -10.19 0.37 1.95
N ILE A 128 -10.80 1.42 2.52
CA ILE A 128 -10.73 2.78 1.97
C ILE A 128 -9.26 3.23 1.89
N GLU A 129 -8.52 3.03 2.97
CA GLU A 129 -7.10 3.35 3.08
C GLU A 129 -6.24 2.49 2.14
N LEU A 130 -6.45 1.17 2.15
CA LEU A 130 -5.68 0.23 1.35
C LEU A 130 -5.80 0.55 -0.15
N GLU A 131 -7.02 0.73 -0.65
CA GLU A 131 -7.24 0.99 -2.08
C GLU A 131 -6.66 2.35 -2.51
N ALA A 132 -6.73 3.37 -1.66
CA ALA A 132 -6.07 4.65 -1.90
C ALA A 132 -4.53 4.51 -1.89
N ALA A 133 -3.99 3.70 -0.98
CA ALA A 133 -2.56 3.44 -0.84
C ALA A 133 -1.98 2.61 -2.00
N LEU A 134 -2.75 1.70 -2.58
CA LEU A 134 -2.35 0.90 -3.75
C LEU A 134 -2.14 1.78 -4.98
N ASN A 135 -3.03 2.76 -5.23
CA ASN A 135 -2.87 3.75 -6.29
C ASN A 135 -1.56 4.55 -6.22
N ILE A 136 -0.93 4.65 -5.05
CA ILE A 136 0.34 5.35 -4.86
C ILE A 136 1.52 4.36 -4.89
N SER A 137 1.42 3.27 -4.13
CA SER A 137 2.53 2.35 -3.90
C SER A 137 2.89 1.51 -5.13
N LEU A 138 1.90 1.22 -5.98
CA LEU A 138 2.04 0.44 -7.21
C LEU A 138 2.25 1.30 -8.45
N ASP A 139 2.12 2.62 -8.36
CA ASP A 139 2.32 3.52 -9.51
C ASP A 139 3.66 3.26 -10.22
N GLY A 140 3.62 3.28 -11.55
CA GLY A 140 4.76 2.98 -12.42
C GLY A 140 5.13 1.49 -12.55
N LEU A 141 4.49 0.57 -11.82
CA LEU A 141 4.68 -0.88 -12.04
C LEU A 141 3.83 -1.39 -13.20
N ALA A 142 4.36 -2.36 -13.95
CA ALA A 142 3.62 -3.06 -15.01
C ALA A 142 2.62 -4.07 -14.42
N VAL A 143 1.65 -3.56 -13.66
CA VAL A 143 0.67 -4.33 -12.91
C VAL A 143 -0.73 -3.89 -13.29
N THR A 144 -1.58 -4.85 -13.63
CA THR A 144 -3.03 -4.65 -13.67
C THR A 144 -3.63 -5.35 -12.46
N GLN A 145 -4.18 -4.61 -11.50
CA GLN A 145 -4.88 -5.17 -10.35
C GLN A 145 -6.38 -5.05 -10.54
N LEU A 146 -7.06 -6.20 -10.60
CA LEU A 146 -8.50 -6.34 -10.65
C LEU A 146 -9.02 -6.73 -9.26
N CYS A 147 -9.58 -5.76 -8.55
CA CYS A 147 -10.20 -5.93 -7.24
C CYS A 147 -11.66 -6.38 -7.39
N VAL A 148 -12.01 -7.48 -6.73
CA VAL A 148 -13.32 -8.11 -6.75
C VAL A 148 -14.05 -7.79 -5.46
N TYR A 149 -15.15 -7.04 -5.55
CA TYR A 149 -16.00 -6.70 -4.41
C TYR A 149 -17.42 -7.27 -4.58
N PRO A 150 -18.04 -7.82 -3.52
CA PRO A 150 -19.46 -8.17 -3.59
C PRO A 150 -20.32 -6.91 -3.71
N ARG A 151 -21.53 -7.04 -4.25
CA ARG A 151 -22.57 -6.00 -4.16
C ARG A 151 -23.31 -6.12 -2.84
N ILE A 152 -23.57 -7.36 -2.42
CA ILE A 152 -24.25 -7.69 -1.17
C ILE A 152 -23.70 -9.00 -0.57
N PRO A 153 -23.58 -9.09 0.77
CA PRO A 153 -23.62 -7.99 1.71
C PRO A 153 -22.31 -7.18 1.63
N LEU A 154 -22.41 -5.86 1.46
CA LEU A 154 -21.27 -4.94 1.56
C LEU A 154 -21.72 -3.65 2.25
N HIS A 155 -20.94 -3.16 3.20
CA HIS A 155 -21.22 -1.87 3.82
C HIS A 155 -21.13 -0.76 2.75
N GLY A 156 -22.15 0.11 2.66
CA GLY A 156 -22.27 1.10 1.59
C GLY A 156 -21.03 1.99 1.45
N ALA A 157 -20.42 2.41 2.58
CA ALA A 157 -19.20 3.21 2.57
C ALA A 157 -18.01 2.49 1.92
N ILE A 158 -17.90 1.16 2.07
CA ILE A 158 -16.85 0.36 1.42
C ILE A 158 -17.13 0.28 -0.08
N GLY A 159 -18.38 0.05 -0.49
CA GLY A 159 -18.77 0.01 -1.89
C GLY A 159 -18.53 1.35 -2.61
N ASP A 160 -18.95 2.45 -2.01
CA ASP A 160 -18.74 3.81 -2.54
C ASP A 160 -17.25 4.15 -2.63
N ALA A 161 -16.47 3.81 -1.61
CA ALA A 161 -15.02 4.01 -1.61
C ALA A 161 -14.31 3.11 -2.63
N ALA A 162 -14.76 1.87 -2.83
CA ALA A 162 -14.25 1.01 -3.89
C ALA A 162 -14.50 1.66 -5.25
N VAL A 163 -15.71 2.15 -5.53
CA VAL A 163 -15.96 2.87 -6.79
C VAL A 163 -15.09 4.12 -6.92
N ALA A 164 -14.90 4.90 -5.84
CA ALA A 164 -14.11 6.13 -5.89
C ALA A 164 -12.60 5.87 -6.06
N ASN A 165 -12.06 4.76 -5.53
CA ASN A 165 -10.63 4.45 -5.59
C ASN A 165 -10.18 3.81 -6.91
N HIS A 166 -11.08 3.29 -7.75
CA HIS A 166 -10.69 2.53 -8.95
C HIS A 166 -10.88 3.37 -10.24
N PRO A 167 -9.79 3.75 -10.94
CA PRO A 167 -9.86 4.44 -12.24
C PRO A 167 -10.57 3.64 -13.34
N LEU A 168 -10.59 2.31 -13.22
CA LEU A 168 -11.17 1.41 -14.21
C LEU A 168 -12.26 0.52 -13.61
N GLN A 169 -13.19 0.10 -14.46
CA GLN A 169 -14.19 -0.92 -14.14
C GLN A 169 -14.23 -1.98 -15.23
N LEU A 170 -14.32 -3.24 -14.81
CA LEU A 170 -14.54 -4.34 -15.73
C LEU A 170 -16.01 -4.42 -16.12
N ARG A 171 -16.33 -4.15 -17.38
CA ARG A 171 -17.68 -4.24 -17.96
C ARG A 171 -17.62 -5.06 -19.25
N ALA A 172 -18.46 -6.08 -19.36
CA ALA A 172 -18.50 -6.95 -20.54
C ALA A 172 -17.09 -7.39 -21.02
N GLU A 173 -16.29 -7.93 -20.09
CA GLU A 173 -14.92 -8.41 -20.32
C GLU A 173 -13.89 -7.34 -20.74
N GLN A 174 -14.26 -6.05 -20.71
CA GLN A 174 -13.37 -4.94 -21.03
C GLN A 174 -13.16 -4.01 -19.84
N LEU A 175 -11.92 -3.55 -19.65
CA LEU A 175 -11.60 -2.48 -18.71
C LEU A 175 -12.00 -1.14 -19.32
N THR A 176 -12.91 -0.45 -18.64
CA THR A 176 -13.47 0.83 -19.08
C THR A 176 -13.19 1.90 -18.04
N GLY A 177 -13.03 3.15 -18.47
CA GLY A 177 -12.82 4.28 -17.56
C GLY A 177 -13.98 4.48 -16.60
N ASN A 178 -13.67 4.71 -15.33
CA ASN A 178 -14.64 5.00 -14.29
C ASN A 178 -14.75 6.52 -14.05
N PRO A 179 -15.86 7.18 -14.44
CA PRO A 179 -16.03 8.62 -14.25
C PRO A 179 -16.20 9.03 -12.77
N ALA A 180 -16.48 8.08 -11.87
CA ALA A 180 -16.60 8.33 -10.43
C ALA A 180 -15.26 8.24 -9.68
N PHE A 181 -14.17 7.91 -10.39
CA PHE A 181 -12.83 7.86 -9.81
C PHE A 181 -12.42 9.22 -9.22
N ARG A 182 -11.79 9.16 -8.05
CA ARG A 182 -11.22 10.27 -7.29
C ARG A 182 -9.76 9.97 -6.98
N SER A 183 -8.92 10.99 -6.95
CA SER A 183 -7.53 10.81 -6.53
C SER A 183 -7.47 10.32 -5.06
N PRO A 184 -6.39 9.61 -4.66
CA PRO A 184 -6.22 9.18 -3.27
C PRO A 184 -6.39 10.31 -2.25
N ALA A 185 -5.94 11.53 -2.58
CA ALA A 185 -6.09 12.68 -1.71
C ALA A 185 -7.55 13.12 -1.55
N GLU A 186 -8.35 13.09 -2.62
CA GLU A 186 -9.78 13.41 -2.56
C GLU A 186 -10.56 12.35 -1.79
N VAL A 187 -10.27 11.06 -2.01
CA VAL A 187 -10.92 9.95 -1.29
C VAL A 187 -10.68 10.08 0.22
N LEU A 188 -9.42 10.22 0.63
CA LEU A 188 -9.05 10.31 2.05
C LEU A 188 -9.44 11.64 2.71
N SER A 189 -9.76 12.67 1.91
CA SER A 189 -10.34 13.91 2.41
C SER A 189 -11.84 13.78 2.68
N ALA A 190 -12.56 13.00 1.87
CA ALA A 190 -14.00 12.78 2.02
C ALA A 190 -14.32 11.70 3.07
N LEU A 191 -13.49 10.68 3.14
CA LEU A 191 -13.64 9.52 4.03
C LEU A 191 -12.32 9.33 4.81
N PRO A 192 -12.08 10.13 5.85
CA PRO A 192 -10.88 9.97 6.66
C PRO A 192 -10.93 8.62 7.37
N PHE A 193 -9.81 7.92 7.40
CA PHE A 193 -9.67 6.65 8.09
C PHE A 193 -9.44 6.88 9.59
N ALA A 194 -9.88 5.91 10.40
CA ALA A 194 -9.72 5.96 11.84
C ALA A 194 -8.23 5.87 12.24
N PRO A 195 -7.81 6.55 13.32
CA PRO A 195 -6.47 6.35 13.88
C PRO A 195 -6.28 4.87 14.28
N PRO A 196 -5.03 4.38 14.28
CA PRO A 196 -4.74 3.06 14.83
C PRO A 196 -5.22 2.91 16.27
N HIS A 197 -5.39 1.66 16.73
CA HIS A 197 -5.86 1.36 18.08
C HIS A 197 -5.06 2.13 19.15
N LEU A 198 -5.73 2.62 20.18
CA LEU A 198 -5.06 3.32 21.28
C LEU A 198 -4.19 2.34 22.05
N LEU A 199 -2.96 2.76 22.30
CA LEU A 199 -2.06 2.07 23.22
C LEU A 199 -2.26 2.64 24.63
N GLY A 200 -1.89 1.87 25.65
CA GLY A 200 -1.82 2.37 27.02
C GLY A 200 -0.77 3.48 27.17
N PRO A 201 -0.44 3.93 28.39
CA PRO A 201 0.63 4.91 28.59
C PRO A 201 1.96 4.38 28.02
N PRO A 202 2.79 5.22 27.37
CA PRO A 202 4.09 4.82 26.87
C PRO A 202 5.09 4.57 28.03
N ASP A 203 6.06 3.70 27.78
CA ASP A 203 7.18 3.45 28.70
C ASP A 203 8.15 4.64 28.71
N VAL A 204 8.34 5.26 27.54
CA VAL A 204 9.17 6.44 27.35
C VAL A 204 8.40 7.49 26.56
N GLN A 205 8.43 8.72 27.04
CA GLN A 205 7.92 9.89 26.32
C GLN A 205 8.92 11.03 26.42
N LEU A 206 9.28 11.64 25.28
CA LEU A 206 10.16 12.80 25.24
C LEU A 206 9.77 13.78 24.13
N GLN A 207 10.04 15.05 24.39
CA GLN A 207 10.01 16.11 23.37
C GLN A 207 11.41 16.34 22.82
N TYR A 208 11.50 16.70 21.54
CA TYR A 208 12.75 16.98 20.87
C TYR A 208 12.57 18.00 19.73
N ASN A 209 13.64 18.70 19.41
CA ASN A 209 13.77 19.53 18.20
C ASN A 209 14.91 18.99 17.29
N THR A 210 15.20 19.69 16.19
CA THR A 210 16.25 19.30 15.22
C THR A 210 17.64 19.09 15.83
N PHE A 211 17.98 19.77 16.93
CA PHE A 211 19.28 19.64 17.60
C PHE A 211 19.34 18.47 18.60
N GLU A 212 18.22 17.81 18.85
CA GLU A 212 18.06 16.79 19.88
C GLU A 212 17.74 15.39 19.32
N LEU A 213 17.90 15.19 18.01
CA LEU A 213 17.66 13.90 17.35
C LEU A 213 18.51 12.75 17.92
N SER A 214 19.68 13.04 18.50
CA SER A 214 20.46 12.02 19.22
C SER A 214 19.69 11.43 20.40
N ARG A 215 18.89 12.23 21.13
CA ARG A 215 18.10 11.75 22.27
C ARG A 215 17.00 10.79 21.83
N VAL A 216 16.42 11.01 20.66
CA VAL A 216 15.44 10.10 20.03
C VAL A 216 16.11 8.76 19.76
N ARG A 217 17.26 8.79 19.08
CA ARG A 217 18.02 7.58 18.76
C ARG A 217 18.37 6.78 20.01
N ASP A 218 18.94 7.43 21.03
CA ASP A 218 19.40 6.77 22.25
C ASP A 218 18.22 6.09 23.00
N ALA A 219 17.06 6.75 23.06
CA ALA A 219 15.85 6.20 23.67
C ALA A 219 15.33 4.94 22.95
N VAL A 220 15.37 4.95 21.61
CA VAL A 220 14.93 3.80 20.80
C VAL A 220 15.92 2.65 20.89
N GLU A 221 17.23 2.93 20.92
CA GLU A 221 18.28 1.92 21.10
C GLU A 221 18.17 1.22 22.47
N GLU A 222 17.85 1.96 23.52
CA GLU A 222 17.60 1.38 24.84
C GLU A 222 16.34 0.51 24.86
N ALA A 223 15.24 0.99 24.28
CA ALA A 223 14.02 0.21 24.17
C ALA A 223 14.19 -1.05 23.31
N ALA A 224 14.91 -0.98 22.19
CA ALA A 224 15.19 -2.12 21.33
C ALA A 224 15.99 -3.22 22.05
N ARG A 225 16.97 -2.83 22.88
CA ARG A 225 17.72 -3.79 23.73
C ARG A 225 16.81 -4.50 24.73
N ALA A 226 15.79 -3.83 25.27
CA ALA A 226 14.83 -4.43 26.19
C ALA A 226 13.88 -5.43 25.50
N CYS A 227 13.65 -5.29 24.20
CA CYS A 227 12.73 -6.12 23.42
C CYS A 227 13.29 -7.50 23.00
N ARG A 228 14.59 -7.76 23.22
CA ARG A 228 15.26 -9.05 22.87
C ARG A 228 15.23 -9.39 21.38
N PHE A 229 15.28 -8.38 20.51
CA PHE A 229 15.44 -8.60 19.07
C PHE A 229 16.83 -9.14 18.70
N ASP A 230 16.94 -9.70 17.49
CA ASP A 230 18.23 -9.76 16.82
C ASP A 230 18.83 -8.34 16.68
N PRO A 231 20.15 -8.14 16.83
CA PRO A 231 20.77 -6.82 16.77
C PRO A 231 20.42 -6.03 15.49
N VAL A 232 20.41 -6.68 14.33
CA VAL A 232 20.10 -6.02 13.04
C VAL A 232 18.68 -5.46 13.06
N ARG A 233 17.74 -6.20 13.64
CA ARG A 233 16.34 -5.79 13.71
C ARG A 233 16.13 -4.58 14.64
N GLY A 234 16.91 -4.49 15.72
CA GLY A 234 16.95 -3.32 16.58
C GLY A 234 17.51 -2.09 15.85
N GLU A 235 18.62 -2.26 15.12
CA GLU A 235 19.25 -1.20 14.34
C GLU A 235 18.32 -0.68 13.22
N ASP A 236 17.62 -1.56 12.52
CA ASP A 236 16.61 -1.23 11.51
C ASP A 236 15.51 -0.33 12.08
N MET A 237 15.00 -0.66 13.28
CA MET A 237 13.97 0.14 13.96
C MET A 237 14.52 1.52 14.38
N VAL A 238 15.74 1.57 14.92
CA VAL A 238 16.39 2.82 15.29
C VAL A 238 16.54 3.74 14.07
N GLN A 239 17.00 3.18 12.95
CA GLN A 239 17.12 3.94 11.70
C GLN A 239 15.77 4.45 11.21
N ALA A 240 14.74 3.58 11.18
CA ALA A 240 13.41 3.95 10.74
C ALA A 240 12.78 5.07 11.58
N VAL A 241 12.90 4.98 12.91
CA VAL A 241 12.42 6.01 13.82
C VAL A 241 13.20 7.30 13.65
N ASN A 242 14.52 7.25 13.48
CA ASN A 242 15.33 8.44 13.25
C ASN A 242 14.93 9.19 11.96
N GLU A 243 14.64 8.47 10.87
CA GLU A 243 14.14 9.07 9.63
C GLU A 243 12.78 9.74 9.84
N VAL A 244 11.84 9.08 10.52
CA VAL A 244 10.52 9.66 10.81
C VAL A 244 10.65 10.87 11.74
N ALA A 245 11.48 10.77 12.78
CA ALA A 245 11.69 11.82 13.75
C ALA A 245 12.31 13.07 13.12
N THR A 246 13.27 12.88 12.21
CA THR A 246 13.88 13.96 11.41
C THR A 246 12.84 14.63 10.52
N ASN A 247 12.02 13.86 9.80
CA ASN A 247 10.95 14.41 8.96
C ASN A 247 9.95 15.25 9.76
N ALA A 248 9.60 14.81 10.98
CA ALA A 248 8.68 15.53 11.85
C ALA A 248 9.19 16.94 12.20
N VAL A 249 10.49 17.08 12.52
CA VAL A 249 11.05 18.39 12.92
C VAL A 249 11.54 19.24 11.75
N GLU A 250 11.90 18.63 10.62
CA GLU A 250 12.32 19.37 9.41
C GLU A 250 11.14 19.82 8.53
N HIS A 251 10.04 19.08 8.56
CA HIS A 251 8.90 19.28 7.64
C HIS A 251 7.55 19.46 8.34
N GLY A 252 7.43 19.08 9.61
CA GLY A 252 6.20 19.21 10.39
C GLY A 252 6.19 20.48 11.24
N SER A 253 6.76 20.42 12.45
CA SER A 253 6.87 21.54 13.39
C SER A 253 8.26 21.60 14.04
N PRO A 254 8.71 22.77 14.55
CA PRO A 254 10.05 22.90 15.15
C PRO A 254 10.31 21.97 16.35
N GLU A 255 9.25 21.50 17.00
CA GLU A 255 9.27 20.53 18.08
C GLU A 255 8.35 19.35 17.72
N ALA A 256 8.73 18.16 18.18
CA ALA A 256 7.96 16.93 18.05
C ALA A 256 8.09 16.09 19.32
N ALA A 257 7.24 15.08 19.46
CA ALA A 257 7.23 14.14 20.57
C ALA A 257 7.45 12.72 20.08
N LEU A 258 8.24 11.94 20.83
CA LEU A 258 8.40 10.50 20.68
C LEU A 258 7.70 9.82 21.86
N SER A 259 6.88 8.81 21.57
CA SER A 259 6.34 7.86 22.54
C SER A 259 6.79 6.44 22.19
N VAL A 260 7.22 5.66 23.17
CA VAL A 260 7.75 4.30 22.97
C VAL A 260 7.03 3.30 23.87
N TRP A 261 6.64 2.17 23.31
CA TRP A 261 6.11 1.00 24.02
C TRP A 261 6.97 -0.20 23.67
N SER A 262 7.47 -0.87 24.70
CA SER A 262 8.45 -1.94 24.60
C SER A 262 7.95 -3.20 25.31
N ARG A 263 7.96 -4.33 24.60
CA ARG A 263 7.61 -5.64 25.13
C ARG A 263 8.56 -6.69 24.57
N PRO A 264 8.74 -7.84 25.23
CA PRO A 264 9.51 -8.93 24.63
C PRO A 264 8.97 -9.28 23.24
N GLY A 265 9.81 -9.13 22.22
CA GLY A 265 9.48 -9.38 20.82
C GLY A 265 8.62 -8.33 20.11
N GLU A 266 8.35 -7.16 20.71
CA GLU A 266 7.55 -6.10 20.09
C GLU A 266 8.01 -4.70 20.54
N LEU A 267 8.26 -3.82 19.57
CA LEU A 267 8.60 -2.42 19.81
C LEU A 267 7.73 -1.53 18.94
N VAL A 268 7.01 -0.61 19.60
CA VAL A 268 6.20 0.41 18.96
C VAL A 268 6.79 1.78 19.28
N CYS A 269 6.99 2.59 18.25
CA CYS A 269 7.36 3.99 18.39
C CYS A 269 6.32 4.85 17.67
N GLU A 270 5.84 5.89 18.34
CA GLU A 270 4.95 6.89 17.76
C GLU A 270 5.63 8.25 17.80
N VAL A 271 5.76 8.87 16.64
CA VAL A 271 6.23 10.24 16.47
C VAL A 271 5.01 11.13 16.23
N HIS A 272 4.92 12.24 16.96
CA HIS A 272 3.86 13.23 16.84
C HIS A 272 4.46 14.63 16.66
N ASP A 273 4.01 15.35 15.64
CA ASP A 273 4.29 16.76 15.41
C ASP A 273 2.99 17.54 15.22
N THR A 274 3.02 18.86 15.43
CA THR A 274 1.84 19.73 15.27
C THR A 274 1.69 20.26 13.85
N GLY A 275 2.51 19.77 12.91
CA GLY A 275 2.46 20.13 11.49
C GLY A 275 1.29 19.46 10.76
N SER A 276 0.98 20.02 9.59
CA SER A 276 -0.05 19.51 8.71
C SER A 276 0.56 18.88 7.47
N ILE A 277 0.30 17.59 7.26
CA ILE A 277 0.70 16.91 6.03
C ILE A 277 -0.44 16.92 4.99
N PRO A 278 -0.15 17.29 3.72
CA PRO A 278 -1.16 17.31 2.67
C PRO A 278 -1.80 15.94 2.40
N LEU A 279 -1.06 14.84 2.60
CA LEU A 279 -1.57 13.48 2.43
C LEU A 279 -0.87 12.51 3.39
N ALA A 280 -1.65 11.79 4.19
CA ALA A 280 -1.17 10.82 5.18
C ALA A 280 -0.75 9.46 4.57
N LEU A 281 -0.15 9.49 3.38
CA LEU A 281 0.33 8.32 2.64
C LEU A 281 1.81 8.48 2.22
N ILE A 282 2.56 9.26 2.99
CA ILE A 282 3.98 9.56 2.70
C ILE A 282 4.84 8.29 2.69
N GLY A 283 5.82 8.24 1.78
CA GLY A 283 6.77 7.14 1.66
C GLY A 283 6.25 5.86 0.99
N LEU A 284 5.01 5.81 0.49
CA LEU A 284 4.49 4.62 -0.19
C LEU A 284 5.10 4.37 -1.58
N ALA A 285 5.34 5.44 -2.33
CA ALA A 285 6.02 5.37 -3.62
C ALA A 285 7.54 5.47 -3.43
N PRO A 286 8.35 4.74 -4.23
CA PRO A 286 9.79 4.90 -4.20
C PRO A 286 10.15 6.30 -4.69
N PRO A 287 11.08 7.00 -4.04
CA PRO A 287 11.51 8.31 -4.47
C PRO A 287 12.18 8.23 -5.84
N HIS A 288 11.95 9.22 -6.70
CA HIS A 288 12.59 9.27 -8.01
C HIS A 288 14.14 9.26 -7.86
N PRO A 289 14.89 8.47 -8.66
CA PRO A 289 16.35 8.31 -8.48
C PRO A 289 17.15 9.61 -8.49
N SER A 290 16.67 10.61 -9.24
CA SER A 290 17.31 11.93 -9.34
C SER A 290 17.08 12.84 -8.12
N ARG A 291 16.24 12.46 -7.14
CA ARG A 291 16.05 13.23 -5.91
C ARG A 291 17.13 12.85 -4.89
N PRO A 292 17.98 13.81 -4.47
CA PRO A 292 19.05 13.57 -3.50
C PRO A 292 18.54 13.46 -2.05
N ARG A 293 17.31 13.90 -1.77
CA ARG A 293 16.65 13.87 -0.44
C ARG A 293 15.22 13.35 -0.54
N GLY A 294 14.60 13.04 0.61
CA GLY A 294 13.20 12.58 0.69
C GLY A 294 13.02 11.07 0.54
N ARG A 295 14.06 10.29 0.86
CA ARG A 295 14.00 8.81 0.85
C ARG A 295 13.65 8.22 2.22
N GLY A 296 13.81 9.01 3.29
CA GLY A 296 13.73 8.55 4.67
C GLY A 296 12.46 7.78 5.00
N THR A 297 11.29 8.36 4.74
CA THR A 297 10.02 7.69 5.04
C THR A 297 9.81 6.42 4.21
N TRP A 298 10.27 6.40 2.95
CA TRP A 298 10.20 5.19 2.13
C TRP A 298 11.10 4.09 2.68
N ILE A 299 12.32 4.43 3.09
CA ILE A 299 13.26 3.51 3.76
C ILE A 299 12.67 3.01 5.07
N ALA A 300 12.14 3.90 5.92
CA ALA A 300 11.51 3.53 7.19
C ALA A 300 10.39 2.49 7.00
N ARG A 301 9.56 2.64 5.94
CA ARG A 301 8.58 1.61 5.59
C ARG A 301 9.23 0.26 5.28
N GLN A 302 10.42 0.23 4.67
CA GLN A 302 11.16 -1.01 4.34
C GLN A 302 11.74 -1.71 5.55
N LEU A 303 12.12 -0.96 6.58
CA LEU A 303 12.80 -1.47 7.77
C LEU A 303 11.83 -1.96 8.85
N CYS A 304 10.61 -1.43 8.91
CA CYS A 304 9.59 -1.82 9.89
C CYS A 304 8.62 -2.87 9.34
N ASP A 305 7.98 -3.61 10.25
CA ASP A 305 6.84 -4.47 9.88
C ASP A 305 5.64 -3.64 9.50
N SER A 306 5.36 -2.59 10.28
CA SER A 306 4.26 -1.68 10.03
C SER A 306 4.71 -0.24 10.22
N LEU A 307 4.23 0.62 9.33
CA LEU A 307 4.35 2.07 9.45
C LEU A 307 3.03 2.70 9.00
N HIS A 308 2.34 3.32 9.94
CA HIS A 308 1.05 3.95 9.73
C HIS A 308 1.18 5.46 9.96
N VAL A 309 0.77 6.27 8.99
CA VAL A 309 0.73 7.72 9.10
C VAL A 309 -0.71 8.19 9.13
N TRP A 310 -1.12 9.03 10.08
CA TRP A 310 -2.47 9.59 10.11
C TRP A 310 -2.47 11.04 10.57
N ARG A 311 -3.52 11.75 10.20
CA ARG A 311 -3.79 13.09 10.74
C ARG A 311 -4.60 12.93 12.03
N ALA A 312 -4.09 13.47 13.11
CA ALA A 312 -4.82 13.66 14.35
C ALA A 312 -5.32 15.12 14.43
N HIS A 313 -6.24 15.38 15.35
CA HIS A 313 -6.77 16.74 15.57
C HIS A 313 -5.67 17.74 16.00
N ASP A 314 -4.60 17.24 16.60
CA ASP A 314 -3.45 17.96 17.15
C ASP A 314 -2.19 17.87 16.27
N GLY A 315 -2.33 17.41 15.02
CA GLY A 315 -1.25 17.38 14.03
C GLY A 315 -1.08 16.05 13.32
N THR A 316 0.16 15.65 13.08
CA THR A 316 0.50 14.44 12.32
C THR A 316 1.10 13.39 13.27
N ARG A 317 0.67 12.14 13.11
CA ARG A 317 1.22 11.01 13.86
C ARG A 317 1.73 9.95 12.91
N VAL A 318 2.88 9.38 13.27
CA VAL A 318 3.51 8.27 12.57
C VAL A 318 3.81 7.18 13.58
N ARG A 319 3.21 6.01 13.42
CA ARG A 319 3.47 4.84 14.26
C ARG A 319 4.24 3.80 13.49
N LEU A 320 5.37 3.39 14.05
CA LEU A 320 6.22 2.32 13.57
C LEU A 320 6.11 1.14 14.53
N LEU A 321 6.07 -0.06 13.98
CA LEU A 321 6.03 -1.31 14.73
C LEU A 321 7.03 -2.29 14.13
N VAL A 322 7.78 -2.94 15.01
CA VAL A 322 8.63 -4.08 14.71
C VAL A 322 8.32 -5.21 15.70
N ARG A 323 8.22 -6.43 15.17
CA ARG A 323 8.07 -7.70 15.90
C ARG A 323 9.25 -8.63 15.60
N ALA A 324 9.50 -9.55 16.54
CA ALA A 324 10.51 -10.62 16.44
C ALA A 324 10.01 -11.80 15.60
#